data_AF-W1YTC8-F1
#
_entry.id   AF-W1YTC8-F1
#
_cell.length_a   1.000
_cell.length_b   1.000
_cell.length_c   1.000
_cell.angle_alpha   90.00
_cell.angle_beta   90.00
_cell.angle_gamma   90.00
#
_symmetry.space_group_name_H-M   'P 1'
#
loop_
_entity.id
_entity.type
_entity.pdbx_description
1 polymer ?
#
loop_
_entity_poly.entity_id
_entity_poly.type
_entity_poly.pdbx_seq_one_letter_code
_entity_poly.pdbx_strand_id
1 'polypeptide(L)' 'KPQIQTVCLGQAASAAAVLLAAGSEGKRLALPNARILIHQPAMEGMQGQASDIEIVANELDRMRTWLEETLAAH' A
#
# COMPACT_ATOMS: atom_id res chain seq x y z
N LYS A 1 10.36 -10.80 19.08
CA LYS A 1 9.60 -9.57 18.73
C LYS A 1 8.13 -9.81 19.01
N PRO A 2 7.33 -8.80 19.43
CA PRO A 2 5.90 -8.98 19.65
C PRO A 2 5.19 -9.29 18.34
N GLN A 3 4.17 -10.14 18.39
CA GLN A 3 3.25 -10.34 17.27
C GLN A 3 2.30 -9.14 17.17
N ILE A 4 2.00 -8.69 15.95
CA ILE A 4 1.13 -7.55 15.69
C ILE A 4 -0.22 -8.06 15.20
N GLN A 5 -1.29 -7.62 15.86
CA GLN A 5 -2.65 -7.84 15.43
C GLN A 5 -3.18 -6.59 14.74
N THR A 6 -3.69 -6.74 13.53
CA THR A 6 -4.28 -5.66 12.74
C THR A 6 -5.78 -5.89 12.61
N VAL A 7 -6.58 -4.83 12.81
CA VAL A 7 -8.04 -4.92 12.78
C VAL A 7 -8.62 -3.77 11.96
N CYS A 8 -9.29 -4.09 10.86
CA CYS A 8 -10.02 -3.11 10.06
C CYS A 8 -11.46 -2.95 10.59
N LEU A 9 -11.78 -1.77 11.11
CA LEU A 9 -13.11 -1.48 11.69
C LEU A 9 -14.10 -0.90 10.68
N GLY A 10 -13.63 -0.27 9.60
CA GLY A 10 -14.50 0.35 8.61
C GLY A 10 -13.85 0.38 7.23
N GLN A 11 -12.65 0.97 7.11
CA GLN A 11 -11.93 0.98 5.84
C GLN A 11 -10.42 0.92 6.05
N ALA A 12 -9.77 0.08 5.23
CA ALA A 12 -8.33 0.09 5.00
C ALA A 12 -8.09 0.30 3.51
N ALA A 13 -7.77 1.54 3.12
CA ALA A 13 -7.57 1.90 1.72
C ALA A 13 -6.14 2.36 1.46
N SER A 14 -5.62 2.06 0.27
CA SER A 14 -4.28 2.42 -0.17
C SER A 14 -3.22 1.84 0.80
N ALA A 15 -2.27 2.65 1.27
CA ALA A 15 -1.27 2.25 2.25
C ALA A 15 -1.85 1.57 3.51
N ALA A 16 -3.09 1.91 3.93
CA ALA A 16 -3.71 1.25 5.08
C ALA A 16 -4.05 -0.24 4.81
N ALA A 17 -4.32 -0.62 3.55
CA ALA A 17 -4.49 -2.02 3.18
C ALA A 17 -3.18 -2.80 3.31
N VAL A 18 -2.05 -2.18 2.95
CA VAL A 18 -0.71 -2.77 3.14
C VAL A 18 -0.42 -2.96 4.63
N LEU A 19 -0.68 -1.95 5.46
CA LEU A 19 -0.50 -2.05 6.92
C LEU A 19 -1.40 -3.12 7.54
N LEU A 20 -2.64 -3.25 7.07
CA LEU A 20 -3.55 -4.31 7.50
C LEU A 20 -2.96 -5.70 7.16
N ALA A 21 -2.47 -5.88 5.93
CA ALA A 21 -1.86 -7.11 5.45
C ALA A 21 -0.55 -7.46 6.19
N ALA A 22 0.19 -6.46 6.65
CA ALA A 22 1.46 -6.62 7.37
C ALA A 22 1.33 -7.11 8.83
N GLY A 23 0.11 -7.32 9.32
CA GLY A 23 -0.13 -7.99 10.61
C GLY A 23 0.44 -9.42 10.63
N SER A 24 0.73 -9.95 11.81
CA SER A 24 1.22 -11.32 11.94
C SER A 24 0.22 -12.33 11.36
N GLU A 25 0.71 -13.40 10.74
CA GLU A 25 -0.11 -14.47 10.17
C GLU A 25 -1.15 -14.98 11.19
N GLY A 26 -2.39 -15.16 10.74
CA GLY A 26 -3.52 -15.53 11.60
C GLY A 26 -4.06 -14.41 12.51
N LYS A 27 -3.48 -13.20 12.49
CA LYS A 27 -3.88 -12.05 13.34
C LYS A 27 -4.30 -10.80 12.55
N ARG A 28 -4.81 -11.00 11.34
CA ARG A 28 -5.30 -9.95 10.43
C ARG A 28 -6.81 -10.08 10.34
N LEU A 29 -7.53 -9.12 10.89
CA LEU A 29 -8.98 -9.18 11.05
C LEU A 29 -9.67 -7.98 10.41
N ALA A 30 -10.92 -8.16 10.04
CA ALA A 30 -11.79 -7.09 9.58
C ALA A 30 -13.21 -7.31 10.11
N LEU A 31 -13.93 -6.24 10.44
CA LEU A 31 -15.36 -6.34 10.74
C LEU A 31 -16.15 -6.73 9.48
N PRO A 32 -17.33 -7.37 9.62
CA PRO A 32 -18.09 -7.88 8.46
C PRO A 32 -18.46 -6.84 7.40
N ASN A 33 -18.61 -5.57 7.81
CA ASN A 33 -18.97 -4.47 6.93
C ASN A 33 -17.77 -3.57 6.57
N ALA A 34 -16.54 -3.97 6.92
CA ALA A 34 -15.35 -3.23 6.56
C ALA A 34 -15.03 -3.40 5.07
N ARG A 35 -14.40 -2.39 4.46
CA ARG A 35 -13.92 -2.46 3.07
C ARG A 35 -12.41 -2.31 2.99
N ILE A 36 -11.79 -3.11 2.14
CA ILE A 36 -10.38 -3.02 1.82
C ILE A 36 -10.25 -2.56 0.37
N LEU A 37 -9.49 -1.50 0.14
CA LEU A 37 -9.27 -0.94 -1.20
C LEU A 37 -7.76 -0.92 -1.48
N ILE A 38 -7.36 -1.65 -2.51
CA ILE A 38 -5.99 -1.66 -3.02
C ILE A 38 -5.98 -0.91 -4.35
N HIS A 39 -5.04 0.01 -4.51
CA HIS A 39 -4.77 0.67 -5.78
C HIS A 39 -3.28 1.02 -5.87
N GLN A 40 -2.78 1.15 -7.10
CA GLN A 40 -1.40 1.55 -7.33
C GLN A 40 -1.13 2.97 -6.81
N PRO A 41 0.12 3.28 -6.42
CA PRO A 41 0.52 4.66 -6.13
C PRO A 41 0.20 5.56 -7.32
N ALA A 42 -0.24 6.78 -7.02
CA ALA A 42 -0.53 7.78 -8.04
C ALA A 42 0.13 9.10 -7.64
N MET A 43 0.59 9.84 -8.64
CA MET A 43 0.98 11.23 -8.50
C MET A 43 0.03 12.11 -9.31
N GLU A 44 -0.35 13.23 -8.74
CA GLU A 44 -1.14 14.24 -9.43
C GLU A 44 -0.23 15.34 -10.00
N GLY A 45 -0.46 15.71 -11.26
CA GLY A 45 0.01 16.99 -11.84
C GLY A 45 1.52 17.21 -11.79
N MET A 46 2.28 16.55 -12.67
CA MET A 46 3.73 16.69 -12.74
C MET A 46 4.16 17.62 -13.88
N GLN A 47 5.00 18.60 -13.56
CA GLN A 47 5.58 19.55 -14.51
C GLN A 47 7.05 19.78 -14.15
N GLY A 48 7.93 19.92 -15.15
CA GLY A 48 9.36 20.10 -14.92
C GLY A 48 10.17 19.86 -16.19
N GLN A 49 11.50 19.86 -16.07
CA GLN A 49 12.37 19.45 -17.16
C GLN A 49 12.17 17.95 -17.46
N ALA A 50 12.49 17.52 -18.67
CA ALA A 50 12.35 16.11 -19.05
C ALA A 50 13.13 15.17 -18.11
N SER A 51 14.30 15.58 -17.62
CA SER A 51 15.10 14.83 -16.64
C SER A 51 14.40 14.68 -15.30
N ASP A 52 13.74 15.73 -14.81
CA ASP A 52 12.98 15.66 -13.55
C ASP A 52 11.76 14.75 -13.73
N ILE A 53 11.15 14.80 -14.93
CA ILE A 53 10.03 13.94 -15.27
C ILE A 53 10.43 12.47 -15.22
N GLU A 54 11.57 12.14 -15.81
CA GLU A 54 12.12 10.78 -15.83
C GLU A 54 12.44 10.27 -14.41
N ILE A 55 13.08 11.09 -13.57
CA ILE A 55 13.44 10.71 -12.19
C ILE A 55 12.20 10.32 -11.40
N VAL A 56 11.15 11.12 -11.48
CA VAL A 56 9.94 10.91 -10.68
C VAL A 56 9.11 9.76 -11.25
N ALA A 57 9.11 9.55 -12.58
CA ALA A 57 8.49 8.36 -13.18
C ALA A 57 9.17 7.06 -12.71
N ASN A 58 10.51 7.04 -12.67
CA ASN A 58 11.27 5.89 -12.18
C ASN A 58 10.99 5.60 -10.69
N GLU A 59 10.85 6.65 -9.85
CA GLU A 59 10.49 6.46 -8.45
C GLU A 59 9.06 5.93 -8.28
N LEU A 60 8.12 6.39 -9.11
CA LEU A 60 6.75 5.87 -9.08
C LEU A 60 6.70 4.38 -9.43
N ASP A 61 7.46 3.94 -10.43
CA ASP A 61 7.53 2.52 -10.80
C ASP A 61 8.23 1.67 -9.73
N ARG A 62 9.28 2.22 -9.09
CA ARG A 62 9.93 1.58 -7.94
C ARG A 62 8.95 1.40 -6.78
N MET A 63 8.19 2.45 -6.44
CA MET A 63 7.18 2.40 -5.37
C MET A 63 6.05 1.42 -5.68
N ARG A 64 5.58 1.40 -6.93
CA ARG A 64 4.56 0.46 -7.40
C ARG A 64 5.03 -0.98 -7.22
N THR A 65 6.21 -1.31 -7.75
CA THR A 65 6.80 -2.64 -7.66
C THR A 65 6.97 -3.06 -6.20
N TRP A 66 7.51 -2.19 -5.35
CA TRP A 66 7.67 -2.47 -3.92
C TRP A 66 6.33 -2.76 -3.23
N LEU A 67 5.27 -2.00 -3.56
CA LEU A 67 3.93 -2.21 -3.00
C LEU A 67 3.35 -3.57 -3.44
N GLU A 68 3.46 -3.89 -4.74
CA GLU A 68 3.00 -5.15 -5.32
C GLU A 68 3.72 -6.36 -4.67
N GLU A 69 5.04 -6.31 -4.55
CA GLU A 69 5.84 -7.36 -3.92
C GLU A 69 5.56 -7.50 -2.42
N THR A 70 5.43 -6.39 -1.70
CA THR A 70 5.12 -6.39 -0.26
C THR A 70 3.74 -7.00 0.00
N LEU A 71 2.74 -6.66 -0.80
CA LEU A 71 1.42 -7.27 -0.70
C LEU A 71 1.43 -8.75 -1.10
N ALA A 72 2.18 -9.13 -2.14
CA ALA A 72 2.29 -10.53 -2.56
C ALA A 72 2.97 -11.43 -1.52
N ALA A 73 3.88 -10.87 -0.72
CA ALA A 73 4.59 -11.58 0.35
C ALA A 73 3.75 -11.78 1.63
N HIS A 74 2.63 -11.06 1.80
CA HIS A 74 1.75 -11.11 2.97
C HIS A 74 0.50 -11.95 2.73
#